data_AF-A0ABD5CT41-F1
#
_entry.id   AF-A0ABD5CT41-F1
#
_cell.length_a   1.000
_cell.length_b   1.000
_cell.length_c   1.000
_cell.angle_alpha   90.00
_cell.angle_beta   90.00
_cell.angle_gamma   90.00
#
_symmetry.space_group_name_H-M   'P 1'
#
loop_
_entity.id
_entity.type
_entity.pdbx_description
1 polymer ?
#
loop_
_entity_poly.entity_id
_entity_poly.type
_entity_poly.pdbx_seq_one_letter_code
_entity_poly.pdbx_strand_id
1 'polypeptide(L)'
;MNVLTLRKWIRVSKAANRNPGPVDARRPEDWSLEERLLALQQCHGLSDEALSAWCRERGLFAHHLDQWRAQFCSAGTASSARASAPELRELKQANAQLQRELKRKEKALAEAAALLVLSKKYQALFGGEDE
;
A
#
# COMPACT_ATOMS: atom_id res chain seq x y z
N MET A 1 29.53 -37.69 -18.52
CA MET A 1 28.13 -37.88 -18.04
C MET A 1 27.21 -37.00 -18.87
N ASN A 2 26.15 -37.57 -19.44
CA ASN A 2 25.24 -36.86 -20.35
C ASN A 2 24.23 -36.01 -19.55
N VAL A 3 24.15 -34.70 -19.80
CA VAL A 3 23.23 -33.76 -19.13
C VAL A 3 21.75 -34.16 -19.24
N LEU A 4 21.39 -34.90 -20.30
CA LEU A 4 20.02 -35.39 -20.50
C LEU A 4 19.64 -36.50 -19.52
N THR A 5 20.59 -37.34 -19.09
CA THR A 5 20.31 -38.38 -18.11
C THR A 5 20.13 -37.76 -16.73
N LEU A 6 20.98 -36.83 -16.30
CA LEU A 6 20.82 -36.14 -15.01
C LEU A 6 19.44 -35.45 -14.88
N ARG A 7 18.98 -34.75 -15.92
CA ARG A 7 17.65 -34.12 -15.95
C ARG A 7 16.51 -35.15 -15.85
N LYS A 8 16.65 -36.30 -16.51
CA LYS A 8 15.66 -37.39 -16.43
C LYS A 8 15.63 -37.98 -15.03
N TRP A 9 16.79 -38.20 -14.40
CA TRP A 9 16.90 -38.68 -13.03
C TRP A 9 16.33 -37.68 -12.01
N ILE A 10 16.57 -36.37 -12.16
CA ILE A 10 15.98 -35.32 -11.31
C ILE A 10 14.45 -35.30 -11.43
N ARG A 11 13.91 -35.52 -12.65
CA ARG A 11 12.46 -35.57 -12.86
C ARG A 11 11.84 -36.82 -12.23
N VAL A 12 12.48 -37.97 -12.40
CA VAL A 12 12.04 -39.25 -11.83
C VAL A 12 12.14 -39.22 -10.31
N SER A 13 13.22 -38.66 -9.73
CA SER A 13 13.35 -38.53 -8.28
C SER A 13 12.36 -37.53 -7.70
N LYS A 14 12.04 -36.41 -8.39
CA LYS A 14 10.95 -35.51 -7.97
C LYS A 14 9.58 -36.17 -8.02
N ALA A 15 9.34 -37.05 -8.98
CA ALA A 15 8.09 -37.80 -9.08
C ALA A 15 8.01 -38.91 -8.00
N ALA A 16 9.12 -39.60 -7.73
CA ALA A 16 9.21 -40.64 -6.71
C ALA A 16 9.19 -40.08 -5.28
N ASN A 17 9.75 -38.88 -5.07
CA ASN A 17 9.75 -38.18 -3.78
C ASN A 17 8.52 -37.28 -3.60
N ARG A 18 7.52 -37.40 -4.47
CA ARG A 18 6.22 -36.78 -4.30
C ARG A 18 5.43 -37.66 -3.34
N ASN A 19 5.71 -37.50 -2.05
CA ASN A 19 4.79 -38.00 -1.03
C ASN A 19 3.45 -37.32 -1.30
N PRO A 20 2.35 -38.05 -1.58
CA PRO A 20 1.04 -37.42 -1.65
C PRO A 20 0.77 -36.88 -0.25
N GLY A 21 1.03 -35.59 -0.06
CA GLY A 21 0.59 -34.88 1.13
C GLY A 21 -0.92 -35.00 1.28
N PRO A 22 -1.47 -34.61 2.44
CA PRO A 22 -2.92 -34.58 2.66
C PRO A 22 -3.62 -33.96 1.45
N VAL A 23 -4.75 -34.53 1.04
CA VAL A 23 -5.53 -34.11 -0.14
C VAL A 23 -5.96 -32.63 -0.10
N ASP A 24 -5.85 -31.99 1.07
CA ASP A 24 -6.11 -30.57 1.31
C ASP A 24 -4.85 -29.71 1.60
N ALA A 25 -3.65 -30.21 1.28
CA ALA A 25 -2.40 -29.47 1.47
C ALA A 25 -2.29 -28.29 0.48
N ARG A 26 -2.86 -27.15 0.86
CA ARG A 26 -2.77 -25.88 0.14
C ARG A 26 -1.38 -25.28 0.30
N ARG A 27 -0.85 -24.65 -0.76
CA ARG A 27 0.42 -23.94 -0.64
C ARG A 27 0.22 -22.73 0.27
N PRO A 28 1.22 -22.33 1.09
CA PRO A 28 1.13 -21.12 1.91
C PRO A 28 0.74 -19.85 1.13
N GLU A 29 1.07 -19.81 -0.16
CA GLU A 29 0.74 -18.72 -1.09
C GLU A 29 -0.77 -18.65 -1.41
N ASP A 30 -1.45 -19.79 -1.43
CA ASP A 30 -2.87 -19.91 -1.78
C ASP A 30 -3.80 -19.45 -0.63
N TRP A 31 -3.25 -19.20 0.57
CA TRP A 31 -4.00 -18.73 1.73
C TRP A 31 -4.33 -17.25 1.60
N SER A 32 -5.61 -16.90 1.75
CA SER A 32 -6.04 -15.50 1.81
C SER A 32 -5.54 -14.80 3.08
N LEU A 33 -5.50 -13.46 3.08
CA LEU A 33 -5.07 -12.72 4.29
C LEU A 33 -5.97 -13.00 5.50
N GLU A 34 -7.28 -13.16 5.28
CA GLU A 34 -8.23 -13.51 6.33
C GLU A 34 -7.96 -14.92 6.88
N GLU A 35 -7.74 -15.90 6.00
CA GLU A 35 -7.41 -17.28 6.39
C GLU A 35 -6.08 -17.34 7.16
N ARG A 36 -5.07 -16.56 6.76
CA ARG A 36 -3.78 -16.46 7.48
C ARG A 36 -3.96 -15.87 8.88
N LEU A 37 -4.82 -14.87 9.03
CA LEU A 37 -5.10 -14.28 10.34
C LEU A 37 -5.83 -15.27 11.26
N LEU A 38 -6.84 -15.97 10.74
CA LEU A 38 -7.54 -17.03 11.48
C LEU A 38 -6.60 -18.17 11.86
N ALA A 39 -5.70 -18.57 10.96
CA ALA A 39 -4.66 -19.56 11.24
C ALA A 39 -3.76 -19.13 12.42
N LEU A 40 -3.28 -17.88 12.42
CA LEU A 40 -2.47 -17.34 13.52
C LEU A 40 -3.24 -17.30 14.84
N GLN A 41 -4.53 -16.98 14.81
CA GLN A 41 -5.39 -16.98 15.99
C GLN A 41 -5.62 -18.41 16.53
N GLN A 42 -5.84 -19.39 15.66
CA GLN A 42 -6.04 -20.79 16.05
C GLN A 42 -4.77 -21.42 16.62
N CYS A 43 -3.60 -21.03 16.11
CA CYS A 43 -2.31 -21.50 16.62
C CYS A 43 -1.88 -20.80 17.91
N HIS A 44 -2.56 -19.72 18.30
CA HIS A 44 -2.22 -18.94 19.48
C HIS A 44 -2.52 -19.73 20.75
N GLY A 45 -1.46 -20.19 21.44
CA GLY A 45 -1.56 -20.93 22.69
C GLY A 45 -1.48 -22.45 22.56
N LEU A 46 -1.27 -22.99 21.35
CA LEU A 46 -0.93 -24.40 21.17
C LEU A 46 0.49 -24.70 21.67
N SER A 47 0.71 -25.90 22.20
CA SER A 47 2.06 -26.41 22.46
C SER A 47 2.80 -26.69 21.14
N ASP A 48 4.13 -26.77 21.17
CA ASP A 48 4.95 -26.94 19.96
C ASP A 48 4.62 -28.23 19.18
N GLU A 49 4.26 -29.29 19.91
CA GLU A 49 3.81 -30.57 19.35
C GLU A 49 2.45 -30.44 18.65
N ALA A 50 1.49 -29.76 19.30
CA ALA A 50 0.16 -29.53 18.76
C ALA A 50 0.20 -28.57 17.56
N LEU A 51 1.04 -27.54 17.60
CA LEU A 51 1.29 -26.63 16.49
C LEU A 51 1.88 -27.37 15.30
N SER A 52 2.88 -28.24 15.54
CA SER A 52 3.48 -29.05 14.49
C SER A 52 2.49 -30.02 13.85
N ALA A 53 1.60 -30.64 14.64
CA ALA A 53 0.53 -31.48 14.13
C ALA A 53 -0.47 -30.68 13.27
N TRP A 54 -0.95 -29.55 13.78
CA TRP A 54 -1.87 -28.65 13.08
C TRP A 54 -1.28 -28.13 11.76
N CYS A 55 0.02 -27.78 11.75
CA CYS A 55 0.72 -27.38 10.54
C CYS A 55 0.77 -28.51 9.50
N ARG A 56 1.09 -29.74 9.91
CA ARG A 56 1.17 -30.90 9.01
C ARG A 56 -0.17 -31.24 8.36
N GLU A 57 -1.26 -31.16 9.11
CA GLU A 57 -2.62 -31.38 8.58
C GLU A 57 -2.97 -30.40 7.46
N ARG A 58 -2.47 -29.18 7.54
CA ARG A 58 -2.76 -28.08 6.61
C ARG A 58 -1.69 -27.85 5.55
N GLY A 59 -0.66 -28.70 5.49
CA GLY A 59 0.45 -28.55 4.56
C GLY A 59 1.35 -27.34 4.84
N LEU A 60 1.32 -26.83 6.07
CA LEU A 60 2.10 -25.69 6.53
C LEU A 60 3.28 -26.13 7.41
N PHE A 61 4.15 -25.18 7.72
CA PHE A 61 5.26 -25.34 8.65
C PHE A 61 5.27 -24.15 9.61
N ALA A 62 5.83 -24.32 10.80
CA ALA A 62 5.87 -23.26 11.82
C ALA A 62 6.48 -21.94 11.31
N HIS A 63 7.55 -22.02 10.49
CA HIS A 63 8.18 -20.84 9.92
C HIS A 63 7.26 -20.02 8.99
N HIS A 64 6.25 -20.64 8.35
CA HIS A 64 5.26 -19.92 7.55
C HIS A 64 4.37 -19.05 8.46
N LEU A 65 3.99 -19.56 9.63
CA LEU A 65 3.21 -18.80 10.62
C LEU A 65 4.02 -17.62 11.15
N ASP A 66 5.29 -17.83 11.48
CA ASP A 66 6.18 -16.74 11.91
C ASP A 66 6.36 -15.68 10.83
N GLN A 67 6.52 -16.10 9.57
CA GLN A 67 6.59 -15.19 8.44
C GLN A 67 5.30 -14.37 8.29
N TRP A 68 4.13 -15.01 8.38
CA TRP A 68 2.85 -14.30 8.32
C TRP A 68 2.68 -13.32 9.47
N ARG A 69 3.06 -13.70 10.69
CA ARG A 69 3.05 -12.81 11.85
C ARG A 69 3.93 -11.57 11.61
N ALA A 70 5.15 -11.76 11.13
CA ALA A 70 6.05 -10.66 10.79
C ALA A 70 5.49 -9.78 9.65
N GLN A 71 4.84 -10.38 8.66
CA GLN A 71 4.17 -9.65 7.57
C GLN A 71 3.01 -8.81 8.10
N PHE A 72 2.16 -9.33 8.98
CA PHE A 72 1.08 -8.53 9.58
C PHE A 72 1.62 -7.35 10.40
N CYS A 73 2.68 -7.56 11.18
CA CYS A 73 3.30 -6.48 11.97
C CYS A 73 4.02 -5.43 11.10
N SER A 74 4.56 -5.82 9.93
CA SER A 74 5.30 -4.91 9.03
C SER A 74 4.47 -4.33 7.87
N ALA A 75 3.31 -4.91 7.55
CA ALA A 75 2.47 -4.45 6.44
C ALA A 75 2.01 -2.98 6.64
N GLY A 76 1.78 -2.57 7.89
CA GLY A 76 1.41 -1.19 8.23
C GLY A 76 2.51 -0.16 7.93
N THR A 77 3.78 -0.56 7.92
CA THR A 77 4.91 0.38 7.78
C THR A 77 5.50 0.39 6.37
N ALA A 78 5.56 -0.75 5.69
CA ALA A 78 6.25 -0.87 4.40
C ALA A 78 5.36 -0.64 3.17
N SER A 79 4.08 -1.06 3.23
CA SER A 79 3.18 -1.00 2.06
C SER A 79 2.56 0.40 1.88
N SER A 80 2.12 1.01 2.99
CA SER A 80 1.54 2.37 2.97
C SER A 80 2.54 3.42 2.48
N ALA A 81 3.80 3.33 2.90
CA ALA A 81 4.83 4.32 2.54
C ALA A 81 5.27 4.25 1.06
N ARG A 82 5.20 3.07 0.42
CA ARG A 82 5.76 2.85 -0.92
C ARG A 82 4.72 3.06 -2.03
N ALA A 83 3.45 2.69 -1.79
CA ALA A 83 2.36 2.94 -2.72
C ALA A 83 1.92 4.41 -2.75
N SER A 84 1.98 5.11 -1.60
CA SER A 84 1.53 6.52 -1.51
C SER A 84 2.59 7.55 -1.92
N ALA A 85 3.87 7.17 -2.05
CA ALA A 85 4.95 8.12 -2.32
C ALA A 85 4.80 8.92 -3.63
N PRO A 86 4.45 8.33 -4.80
CA PRO A 86 4.29 9.10 -6.03
C PRO A 86 3.03 9.97 -6.01
N GLU A 87 1.87 9.40 -5.62
CA GLU A 87 0.60 10.13 -5.55
C GLU A 87 0.67 11.31 -4.57
N LEU A 88 1.32 11.14 -3.40
CA LEU A 88 1.53 12.23 -2.45
C LEU A 88 2.43 13.34 -3.01
N ARG A 89 3.40 13.01 -3.87
CA ARG A 89 4.26 14.01 -4.51
C ARG A 89 3.48 14.81 -5.55
N GLU A 90 2.70 14.13 -6.37
CA GLU A 90 1.83 14.77 -7.36
C GLU A 90 0.81 15.70 -6.68
N LEU A 91 0.14 15.21 -5.63
CA LEU A 91 -0.80 16.02 -4.86
C LEU A 91 -0.14 17.27 -4.26
N LYS A 92 1.07 17.13 -3.71
CA LYS A 92 1.83 18.26 -3.16
C LYS A 92 2.19 19.28 -4.22
N GLN A 93 2.62 18.84 -5.41
CA GLN A 93 2.94 19.72 -6.52
C GLN A 93 1.70 20.47 -7.02
N ALA A 94 0.59 19.75 -7.23
CA ALA A 94 -0.68 20.34 -7.62
C ALA A 94 -1.15 21.38 -6.60
N ASN A 95 -1.07 21.06 -5.30
CA ASN A 95 -1.45 21.99 -4.23
C ASN A 95 -0.57 23.24 -4.24
N ALA A 96 0.75 23.10 -4.38
CA ALA A 96 1.66 24.24 -4.45
C ALA A 96 1.39 25.14 -5.68
N GLN A 97 1.03 24.53 -6.83
CA GLN A 97 0.67 25.28 -8.02
C GLN A 97 -0.65 26.03 -7.84
N LEU A 98 -1.68 25.37 -7.32
CA LEU A 98 -2.97 25.99 -7.01
C LEU A 98 -2.81 27.15 -6.02
N GLN A 99 -1.99 27.00 -4.98
CA GLN A 99 -1.70 28.09 -4.03
C GLN A 99 -1.04 29.30 -4.70
N ARG A 100 -0.15 29.10 -5.67
CA ARG A 100 0.50 30.20 -6.39
C ARG A 100 -0.49 30.94 -7.29
N GLU A 101 -1.33 30.20 -8.00
CA GLU A 101 -2.38 30.79 -8.84
C GLU A 101 -3.39 31.57 -8.01
N LEU A 102 -3.78 31.01 -6.87
CA LEU A 102 -4.68 31.66 -5.91
C LEU A 102 -4.09 33.00 -5.44
N LYS A 103 -2.81 33.01 -5.00
CA LYS A 103 -2.13 34.26 -4.59
C LYS A 103 -2.06 35.31 -5.70
N ARG A 104 -1.82 34.90 -6.96
CA ARG A 104 -1.79 35.84 -8.10
C ARG A 104 -3.17 36.43 -8.36
N LYS A 105 -4.21 35.61 -8.30
CA LYS A 105 -5.61 36.04 -8.46
C LYS A 105 -6.04 36.98 -7.34
N GLU A 106 -5.70 36.67 -6.09
CA GLU A 106 -5.97 37.54 -4.94
C GLU A 106 -5.27 38.89 -5.08
N LYS A 107 -4.01 38.92 -5.55
CA LYS A 107 -3.28 40.17 -5.78
C LYS A 107 -3.96 41.03 -6.86
N ALA A 108 -4.31 40.44 -8.00
CA ALA A 108 -5.00 41.15 -9.07
C ALA A 108 -6.39 41.66 -8.63
N LEU A 109 -7.11 40.86 -7.82
CA LEU A 109 -8.38 41.25 -7.24
C LEU A 109 -8.20 42.44 -6.28
N ALA A 110 -7.18 42.42 -5.43
CA ALA A 110 -6.86 43.52 -4.52
C ALA A 110 -6.49 44.80 -5.29
N GLU A 111 -5.70 44.69 -6.37
CA GLU A 111 -5.35 45.82 -7.23
C GLU A 111 -6.61 46.41 -7.91
N ALA A 112 -7.50 45.57 -8.45
CA ALA A 112 -8.76 46.03 -9.02
C ALA A 112 -9.67 46.71 -7.98
N ALA A 113 -9.76 46.15 -6.78
CA ALA A 113 -10.50 46.76 -5.68
C ALA A 113 -9.91 48.12 -5.28
N ALA A 114 -8.58 48.25 -5.23
CA ALA A 114 -7.91 49.51 -4.95
C ALA A 114 -8.20 50.58 -6.01
N LEU A 115 -8.19 50.21 -7.30
CA LEU A 115 -8.54 51.11 -8.39
C LEU A 115 -10.00 51.59 -8.31
N LEU A 116 -10.95 50.70 -7.97
CA LEU A 116 -12.36 51.06 -7.77
C LEU A 116 -12.56 51.99 -6.57
N VAL A 117 -11.82 51.77 -5.48
CA VAL A 117 -11.87 52.66 -4.32
C VAL A 117 -11.30 54.03 -4.67
N LEU A 118 -10.18 54.07 -5.41
CA LEU A 118 -9.56 55.33 -5.83
C LEU A 118 -10.46 56.12 -6.78
N SER A 119 -11.09 55.47 -7.76
CA SER A 119 -12.01 56.14 -8.69
C SER A 119 -13.22 56.75 -7.98
N LYS A 120 -13.82 56.01 -7.03
CA LYS A 120 -14.90 56.53 -6.19
C LYS A 120 -14.47 57.73 -5.35
N LYS A 121 -13.28 57.69 -4.75
CA LYS A 121 -12.75 58.83 -3.98
C LYS A 121 -12.49 60.04 -4.85
N TYR A 122 -11.95 59.84 -6.05
CA TYR A 122 -11.74 60.91 -7.02
C TYR A 122 -13.07 61.56 -7.43
N GLN A 123 -14.07 60.75 -7.79
CA GLN A 123 -15.42 61.25 -8.11
C GLN A 123 -16.07 62.00 -6.92
N ALA A 124 -15.89 61.52 -5.69
CA ALA A 124 -16.43 62.21 -4.52
C ALA A 124 -15.78 63.58 -4.23
N LEU A 125 -14.50 63.75 -4.60
CA LEU A 125 -13.76 65.00 -4.39
C LEU A 125 -13.92 66.00 -5.53
N PHE A 126 -14.01 65.51 -6.78
CA PHE A 126 -13.96 66.36 -7.99
C PHE A 126 -15.21 66.27 -8.87
N GLY A 127 -16.06 65.26 -8.68
CA GLY A 127 -17.30 65.07 -9.45
C GLY A 127 -18.51 65.80 -8.88
N GLY A 128 -18.30 66.73 -7.92
CA GLY A 128 -19.35 67.61 -7.40
C GLY A 128 -19.34 69.01 -8.03
N GLU A 129 -18.45 69.29 -8.98
CA GLU A 129 -18.32 70.62 -9.61
C GLU A 129 -18.98 70.71 -11.00
N ASP A 130 -19.37 69.60 -11.61
CA ASP A 130 -20.13 69.57 -12.87
C ASP A 130 -21.30 68.57 -12.77
N GLU A 131 -22.53 69.09 -12.59
CA GLU A 131 -23.87 68.44 -12.67
C GLU A 131 -24.22 67.25 -11.75
#